data_AF-A0A257WBB2-F1
#
_entry.id   AF-A0A257WBB2-F1
#
_cell.length_a   1.000
_cell.length_b   1.000
_cell.length_c   1.000
_cell.angle_alpha   90.00
_cell.angle_beta   90.00
_cell.angle_gamma   90.00
#
_symmetry.space_group_name_H-M   'P 1'
#
loop_
_entity.id
_entity.type
_entity.pdbx_description
1 polymer ?
#
loop_
_entity_poly.entity_id
_entity_poly.type
_entity_poly.pdbx_seq_one_letter_code
_entity_poly.pdbx_strand_id
1 'polypeptide(L)'
;MDASLPPMEPTAPATPSAAEDFRVVVFGKPGDPHLIGSILCEVLHERGTDAVIHAHYAPGVLPVSVTRDQAERIVALIEGIGIQAAVVEQAALPDFDEATTVHHARCQAEGWVIVDYRGNVAETVPWDHIELIAIGDVPLAPATRVMDSGRPLVTAAPPHLAS
;
A
#
# COMPACT_ATOMS: atom_id res chain seq x y z
N MET A 1 1.98 29.52 -64.52
CA MET A 1 2.60 28.39 -63.78
C MET A 1 1.72 28.16 -62.59
N ASP A 2 0.86 27.16 -62.71
CA ASP A 2 -0.25 26.86 -61.82
C ASP A 2 0.26 25.91 -60.74
N ALA A 3 0.31 26.37 -59.49
CA ALA A 3 0.86 25.60 -58.36
C ALA A 3 -0.29 24.90 -57.63
N SER A 4 -0.61 23.69 -58.10
CA SER A 4 -1.56 22.79 -57.46
C SER A 4 -0.99 22.28 -56.14
N LEU A 5 -1.60 22.68 -55.02
CA LEU A 5 -1.28 22.14 -53.69
C LEU A 5 -1.87 20.73 -53.54
N PRO A 6 -1.15 19.77 -52.93
CA PRO A 6 -1.68 18.43 -52.68
C PRO A 6 -2.78 18.47 -51.62
N PRO A 7 -3.74 17.52 -51.66
CA PRO A 7 -4.81 17.43 -50.67
C PRO A 7 -4.23 17.06 -49.30
N MET A 8 -4.60 17.82 -48.27
CA MET A 8 -4.35 17.42 -46.89
C MET A 8 -5.28 16.24 -46.56
N GLU A 9 -4.69 15.09 -46.31
CA GLU A 9 -5.43 13.96 -45.74
C GLU A 9 -5.94 14.36 -44.35
N PRO A 10 -7.21 14.07 -44.02
CA PRO A 10 -7.73 14.30 -42.68
C PRO A 10 -7.05 13.32 -41.71
N THR A 11 -6.19 13.85 -40.84
CA THR A 11 -5.69 13.16 -39.64
C THR A 11 -6.90 12.63 -38.87
N ALA A 12 -7.05 11.30 -38.83
CA ALA A 12 -8.03 10.65 -37.99
C ALA A 12 -7.84 11.10 -36.52
N PRO A 13 -8.93 11.29 -35.75
CA PRO A 13 -8.80 11.64 -34.34
C PRO A 13 -8.01 10.55 -33.63
N ALA A 14 -6.94 10.95 -32.93
CA ALA A 14 -6.19 10.06 -32.06
C ALA A 14 -7.17 9.45 -31.05
N THR A 15 -7.29 8.12 -31.07
CA THR A 15 -7.97 7.36 -30.03
C THR A 15 -7.37 7.78 -28.69
N PRO A 16 -8.16 8.16 -27.66
CA PRO A 16 -7.62 8.44 -26.34
C PRO A 16 -6.93 7.17 -25.86
N SER A 17 -5.60 7.24 -25.69
CA SER A 17 -4.83 6.19 -25.04
C SER A 17 -5.44 6.00 -23.66
N ALA A 18 -5.97 4.81 -23.39
CA ALA A 18 -6.44 4.43 -22.06
C ALA A 18 -5.20 4.42 -21.15
N ALA A 19 -4.90 5.55 -20.54
CA ALA A 19 -3.78 5.70 -19.64
C ALA A 19 -4.02 4.84 -18.40
N GLU A 20 -2.96 4.19 -17.92
CA GLU A 20 -2.97 3.31 -16.74
C GLU A 20 -3.01 4.15 -15.45
N ASP A 21 -4.03 5.00 -15.32
CA ASP A 21 -4.15 6.01 -14.28
C ASP A 21 -4.91 5.52 -13.04
N PHE A 22 -5.18 4.21 -12.94
CA PHE A 22 -5.92 3.62 -11.82
C PHE A 22 -5.09 2.61 -11.04
N ARG A 23 -5.48 2.44 -9.78
CA ARG A 23 -4.94 1.49 -8.80
C ARG A 23 -6.08 0.73 -8.15
N VAL A 24 -5.75 -0.46 -7.66
CA VAL A 24 -6.67 -1.30 -6.89
C VAL A 24 -6.21 -1.32 -5.43
N VAL A 25 -7.13 -0.98 -4.53
CA VAL A 25 -6.93 -1.04 -3.08
C VAL A 25 -7.68 -2.24 -2.53
N VAL A 26 -7.00 -3.08 -1.75
CA VAL A 26 -7.57 -4.27 -1.09
C VAL A 26 -7.62 -4.01 0.41
N PHE A 27 -8.81 -4.01 1.01
CA PHE A 27 -8.99 -3.64 2.42
C PHE A 27 -8.85 -4.83 3.38
N GLY A 28 -8.95 -6.05 2.88
CA GLY A 28 -8.85 -7.27 3.68
C GLY A 28 -7.58 -8.06 3.42
N LYS A 29 -7.06 -8.72 4.46
CA LYS A 29 -5.97 -9.68 4.30
C LYS A 29 -6.50 -10.95 3.62
N PRO A 30 -5.96 -11.35 2.46
CA PRO A 30 -6.35 -12.61 1.84
C PRO A 30 -5.90 -13.77 2.73
N GLY A 31 -6.77 -14.77 2.91
CA GLY A 31 -6.38 -16.04 3.54
C GLY A 31 -5.35 -16.80 2.69
N ASP A 32 -5.42 -16.66 1.37
CA ASP A 32 -4.50 -17.22 0.39
C ASP A 32 -4.18 -16.19 -0.72
N PRO A 33 -2.93 -15.69 -0.81
CA PRO A 33 -2.48 -14.78 -1.85
C PRO A 33 -2.64 -15.34 -3.28
N HIS A 34 -2.67 -16.65 -3.47
CA HIS A 34 -2.84 -17.26 -4.79
C HIS A 34 -4.21 -16.96 -5.41
N LEU A 35 -5.23 -16.67 -4.60
CA LEU A 35 -6.55 -16.27 -5.12
C LEU A 35 -6.49 -14.92 -5.83
N ILE A 36 -5.88 -13.91 -5.19
CA ILE A 36 -5.66 -12.60 -5.81
C ILE A 36 -4.66 -12.73 -6.97
N GLY A 37 -3.59 -13.52 -6.84
CA GLY A 37 -2.64 -13.75 -7.93
C GLY A 37 -3.29 -14.35 -9.18
N SER A 38 -4.22 -15.30 -9.02
CA SER A 38 -4.95 -15.88 -10.16
C SER A 38 -5.82 -14.86 -10.88
N ILE A 39 -6.46 -13.95 -10.12
CA ILE A 39 -7.24 -12.84 -10.67
C ILE A 39 -6.35 -11.89 -11.47
N LEU A 40 -5.19 -11.52 -10.94
CA LEU A 40 -4.24 -10.65 -11.64
C LEU A 40 -3.69 -11.30 -12.92
N CYS A 41 -3.40 -12.61 -12.89
CA CYS A 41 -3.04 -13.35 -14.11
C CYS A 41 -4.16 -13.36 -15.16
N GLU A 42 -5.41 -13.52 -14.73
CA GLU A 42 -6.55 -13.53 -15.64
C GLU A 42 -6.74 -12.17 -16.32
N VAL A 43 -6.71 -11.08 -15.55
CA VAL A 43 -7.08 -9.75 -16.04
C VAL A 43 -5.91 -9.02 -16.70
N LEU A 44 -4.70 -9.15 -16.15
CA LEU A 44 -3.52 -8.43 -16.60
C LEU A 44 -2.62 -9.25 -17.52
N HIS A 45 -2.89 -10.56 -17.64
CA HIS A 45 -2.02 -11.49 -18.36
C HIS A 45 -0.57 -11.51 -17.82
N GLU A 46 -0.40 -11.18 -16.54
CA GLU A 46 0.88 -11.25 -15.83
C GLU A 46 1.34 -12.70 -15.63
N ARG A 47 2.65 -12.88 -15.42
CA ARG A 47 3.19 -14.18 -15.02
C ARG A 47 2.73 -14.53 -13.61
N GLY A 48 2.43 -15.81 -13.37
CA GLY A 48 1.95 -16.31 -12.07
C GLY A 48 2.79 -15.87 -10.87
N THR A 49 4.12 -15.88 -11.00
CA THR A 49 5.02 -15.46 -9.92
C THR A 49 4.86 -13.98 -9.58
N ASP A 50 4.81 -13.11 -10.60
CA ASP A 50 4.73 -11.66 -10.42
C ASP A 50 3.36 -11.28 -9.82
N ALA A 51 2.28 -11.89 -10.33
CA ALA A 51 0.94 -11.72 -9.82
C ALA A 51 0.80 -12.12 -8.33
N VAL A 52 1.44 -13.22 -7.93
CA VAL A 52 1.46 -13.63 -6.50
C VAL A 52 2.28 -12.66 -5.66
N ILE A 53 3.42 -12.16 -6.16
CA ILE A 53 4.20 -11.11 -5.48
C ILE A 53 3.35 -9.85 -5.26
N HIS A 54 2.61 -9.41 -6.28
CA HIS A 54 1.69 -8.28 -6.16
C HIS A 54 0.57 -8.55 -5.15
N ALA A 55 0.01 -9.76 -5.14
CA ALA A 55 -1.02 -10.15 -4.17
C ALA A 55 -0.57 -10.09 -2.71
N HIS A 56 0.73 -10.23 -2.42
CA HIS A 56 1.27 -10.10 -1.06
C HIS A 56 1.23 -8.67 -0.51
N TYR A 57 0.99 -7.65 -1.35
CA TYR A 57 0.75 -6.29 -0.89
C TYR A 57 -0.64 -6.09 -0.29
N ALA A 58 -1.52 -7.09 -0.34
CA ALA A 58 -2.81 -7.05 0.33
C ALA A 58 -2.69 -7.43 1.83
N PRO A 59 -3.35 -6.69 2.75
CA PRO A 59 -4.16 -5.50 2.50
C PRO A 59 -3.30 -4.28 2.16
N GLY A 60 -3.74 -3.47 1.19
CA GLY A 60 -3.00 -2.33 0.69
C GLY A 60 -3.32 -1.98 -0.77
N VAL A 61 -2.55 -1.04 -1.32
CA VAL A 61 -2.58 -0.70 -2.75
C VAL A 61 -1.75 -1.73 -3.51
N LEU A 62 -2.35 -2.40 -4.50
CA LEU A 62 -1.61 -3.32 -5.35
C LEU A 62 -0.63 -2.54 -6.24
N PRO A 63 0.62 -3.02 -6.41
CA PRO A 63 1.67 -2.31 -7.15
C PRO A 63 1.53 -2.48 -8.68
N VAL A 64 0.31 -2.38 -9.20
CA VAL A 64 -0.02 -2.53 -10.63
C VAL A 64 -0.72 -1.28 -11.14
N SER A 65 -0.29 -0.77 -12.29
CA SER A 65 -0.98 0.30 -13.01
C SER A 65 -1.96 -0.31 -13.99
N VAL A 66 -3.21 0.15 -13.95
CA VAL A 66 -4.28 -0.47 -14.74
C VAL A 66 -5.19 0.59 -15.33
N THR A 67 -5.83 0.24 -16.43
CA THR A 67 -6.97 1.01 -16.93
C THR A 67 -8.16 0.89 -15.97
N ARG A 68 -9.13 1.82 -16.06
CA ARG A 68 -10.35 1.77 -15.25
C ARG A 68 -11.09 0.44 -15.41
N ASP A 69 -11.28 -0.04 -16.64
CA ASP A 69 -12.01 -1.27 -16.93
C ASP A 69 -11.34 -2.50 -16.30
N GLN A 70 -10.00 -2.56 -16.34
CA GLN A 70 -9.23 -3.60 -15.67
C GLN A 70 -9.36 -3.50 -14.15
N ALA A 71 -9.27 -2.29 -13.58
CA ALA A 71 -9.41 -2.06 -12.15
C ALA A 71 -10.78 -2.51 -11.62
N GLU A 72 -11.86 -2.11 -12.30
CA GLU A 72 -13.23 -2.48 -11.96
C GLU A 72 -13.44 -3.99 -12.05
N ARG A 73 -12.86 -4.64 -13.08
CA ARG A 73 -12.90 -6.11 -13.19
C ARG A 73 -12.14 -6.81 -12.07
N ILE A 74 -10.94 -6.34 -11.73
CA ILE A 74 -10.16 -6.89 -10.61
C ILE A 74 -10.94 -6.76 -9.30
N VAL A 75 -11.50 -5.58 -9.02
CA VAL A 75 -12.30 -5.32 -7.81
C VAL A 75 -13.49 -6.28 -7.75
N ALA A 76 -14.27 -6.42 -8.82
CA ALA A 76 -15.41 -7.32 -8.86
C ALA A 76 -15.02 -8.78 -8.57
N LEU A 77 -13.88 -9.24 -9.08
CA LEU A 77 -13.37 -10.60 -8.83
C LEU A 77 -12.87 -10.79 -7.39
N ILE A 78 -12.20 -9.78 -6.82
CA ILE A 78 -11.74 -9.79 -5.43
C ILE A 78 -12.93 -9.77 -4.46
N GLU A 79 -13.95 -8.98 -4.76
CA GLU A 79 -15.21 -8.99 -4.00
C GLU A 79 -15.94 -10.33 -4.12
N GLY A 80 -15.86 -10.99 -5.28
CA GLY A 80 -16.38 -12.33 -5.52
C GLY A 80 -15.78 -13.41 -4.61
N ILE A 81 -14.55 -13.22 -4.11
CA ILE A 81 -13.91 -14.10 -3.11
C ILE A 81 -14.10 -13.60 -1.66
N GLY A 82 -14.97 -12.61 -1.45
CA GLY A 82 -15.37 -12.11 -0.13
C GLY A 82 -14.44 -11.07 0.49
N ILE A 83 -13.55 -10.45 -0.30
CA ILE A 83 -12.62 -9.42 0.18
C ILE A 83 -13.07 -8.07 -0.38
N GLN A 84 -13.19 -7.05 0.47
CA GLN A 84 -13.51 -5.69 0.02
C GLN A 84 -12.34 -5.08 -0.74
N ALA A 85 -12.63 -4.45 -1.88
CA ALA A 85 -11.65 -3.73 -2.69
C ALA A 85 -12.26 -2.47 -3.32
N ALA A 86 -11.41 -1.54 -3.75
CA ALA A 86 -11.85 -0.32 -4.43
C ALA A 86 -10.92 0.07 -5.57
N VAL A 87 -11.49 0.75 -6.56
CA VAL A 87 -10.74 1.43 -7.62
C VAL A 87 -10.42 2.84 -7.14
N VAL A 88 -9.17 3.25 -7.29
CA VAL A 88 -8.70 4.60 -6.92
C VAL A 88 -7.89 5.17 -8.08
N GLU A 89 -8.06 6.46 -8.37
CA GLU A 89 -7.20 7.17 -9.32
C GLU A 89 -5.80 7.30 -8.74
N GLN A 90 -4.77 7.02 -9.53
CA GLN A 90 -3.38 7.10 -9.10
C GLN A 90 -3.04 8.50 -8.56
N ALA A 91 -3.58 9.55 -9.18
CA ALA A 91 -3.37 10.94 -8.74
C ALA A 91 -4.05 11.27 -7.39
N ALA A 92 -5.00 10.46 -6.94
CA ALA A 92 -5.64 10.62 -5.63
C ALA A 92 -4.89 9.89 -4.51
N LEU A 93 -3.90 9.05 -4.85
CA LEU A 93 -3.06 8.41 -3.84
C LEU A 93 -2.03 9.40 -3.31
N PRO A 94 -1.90 9.52 -1.98
CA PRO A 94 -0.80 10.27 -1.40
C PRO A 94 0.54 9.63 -1.78
N ASP A 95 1.51 10.48 -2.09
CA ASP A 95 2.89 10.06 -2.31
C ASP A 95 3.53 9.75 -0.95
N PHE A 96 4.04 8.52 -0.82
CA PHE A 96 4.70 8.03 0.39
C PHE A 96 6.19 7.76 0.17
N ASP A 97 6.80 8.25 -0.92
CA ASP A 97 8.23 8.02 -1.19
C ASP A 97 9.13 8.60 -0.08
N GLU A 98 8.64 9.59 0.66
CA GLU A 98 9.32 10.18 1.83
C GLU A 98 8.79 9.66 3.18
N ALA A 99 7.99 8.59 3.19
CA ALA A 99 7.45 8.03 4.43
C ALA A 99 8.57 7.51 5.33
N THR A 100 8.77 8.18 6.46
CA THR A 100 9.75 7.76 7.45
C THR A 100 9.24 6.53 8.20
N THR A 101 9.99 5.43 8.13
CA THR A 101 9.67 4.22 8.90
C THR A 101 10.00 4.46 10.38
N VAL A 102 8.97 4.46 11.23
CA VAL A 102 9.11 4.59 12.68
C VAL A 102 9.05 3.22 13.35
N HIS A 103 10.11 2.86 14.08
CA HIS A 103 10.17 1.57 14.78
C HIS A 103 9.43 1.57 16.12
N HIS A 104 9.44 2.71 16.82
CA HIS A 104 8.81 2.85 18.12
C HIS A 104 8.08 4.18 18.20
N ALA A 105 6.82 4.12 18.60
CA ALA A 105 6.04 5.28 18.93
C ALA A 105 5.09 4.99 20.08
N ARG A 106 4.60 6.05 20.73
CA ARG A 106 3.65 5.96 21.83
C ARG A 106 2.66 7.12 21.80
N CYS A 107 1.41 6.84 22.12
CA CYS A 107 0.42 7.87 22.38
C CYS A 107 0.69 8.51 23.75
N GLN A 108 0.85 9.83 23.80
CA GLN A 108 0.85 10.62 25.04
C GLN A 108 -0.29 11.63 25.03
N ALA A 109 -0.52 12.31 26.15
CA ALA A 109 -1.61 13.28 26.24
C ALA A 109 -1.41 14.45 25.25
N GLU A 110 -0.15 14.83 25.02
CA GLU A 110 0.24 15.98 24.20
C GLU A 110 0.39 15.65 22.70
N GLY A 111 0.54 14.37 22.34
CA GLY A 111 0.73 13.97 20.94
C GLY A 111 1.23 12.54 20.74
N TRP A 112 1.57 12.24 19.48
CA TRP A 112 2.24 11.01 19.07
C TRP A 112 3.76 11.19 19.19
N VAL A 113 4.38 10.41 20.07
CA VAL A 113 5.82 10.51 20.35
C VAL A 113 6.56 9.42 19.58
N ILE A 114 7.49 9.84 18.73
CA ILE A 114 8.40 8.96 18.00
C ILE A 114 9.67 8.78 18.83
N VAL A 115 10.08 7.53 19.01
CA VAL A 115 11.22 7.15 19.85
C VAL A 115 12.31 6.52 18.98
N ASP A 116 13.54 6.99 19.15
CA ASP A 116 14.70 6.44 18.45
C ASP A 116 15.07 5.03 18.97
N TYR A 117 16.05 4.40 18.31
CA TYR A 117 16.54 3.06 18.71
C TYR A 117 17.26 3.04 20.06
N ARG A 118 17.58 4.19 20.64
CA ARG A 118 18.21 4.34 21.96
C ARG A 118 17.18 4.61 23.07
N GLY A 119 15.90 4.75 22.73
CA GLY A 119 14.84 5.07 23.68
C GLY A 119 14.64 6.56 23.93
N ASN A 120 15.32 7.44 23.20
CA ASN A 120 15.12 8.89 23.32
C ASN A 120 13.95 9.35 22.46
N VAL A 121 13.28 10.43 22.88
CA VAL A 121 12.29 11.11 22.04
C VAL A 121 13.02 11.73 20.86
N ALA A 122 12.72 11.26 19.66
CA ALA A 122 13.20 11.86 18.42
C ALA A 122 12.31 13.03 18.00
N GLU A 123 11.00 12.83 18.11
CA GLU A 123 9.99 13.80 17.68
C GLU A 123 8.70 13.62 18.48
N THR A 124 7.92 14.68 18.60
CA THR A 124 6.55 14.64 19.11
C THR A 124 5.65 15.38 18.13
N VAL A 125 4.71 14.65 17.53
CA VAL A 125 3.72 15.18 16.60
C VAL A 125 2.46 15.53 17.39
N PRO A 126 2.07 16.81 17.49
CA PRO A 126 0.83 17.22 18.16
C PRO A 126 -0.40 16.53 17.55
N TRP A 127 -1.42 16.26 18.37
CA TRP A 127 -2.63 15.56 17.90
C TRP A 127 -3.40 16.35 16.83
N ASP A 128 -3.38 17.67 16.89
CA ASP A 128 -4.01 18.55 15.89
C ASP A 128 -3.28 18.56 14.55
N HIS A 129 -2.09 17.96 14.48
CA HIS A 129 -1.34 17.75 13.24
C HIS A 129 -1.53 16.33 12.66
N ILE A 130 -2.33 15.48 13.31
CA ILE A 130 -2.58 14.09 12.89
C ILE A 130 -4.01 13.97 12.39
N GLU A 131 -4.17 13.80 11.09
CA GLU A 131 -5.49 13.61 10.47
C GLU A 131 -5.99 12.16 10.63
N LEU A 132 -5.09 11.18 10.52
CA LEU A 132 -5.43 9.76 10.56
C LEU A 132 -4.30 8.92 11.14
N ILE A 133 -4.66 7.94 11.97
CA ILE A 133 -3.77 6.84 12.37
C ILE A 133 -4.38 5.54 11.86
N ALA A 134 -3.74 4.92 10.87
CA ALA A 134 -4.13 3.62 10.37
C ALA A 134 -3.29 2.53 11.08
N ILE A 135 -3.96 1.59 11.76
CA ILE A 135 -3.31 0.47 12.43
C ILE A 135 -3.72 -0.81 11.71
N GLY A 136 -2.78 -1.43 10.98
CA GLY A 136 -3.05 -2.60 10.14
C GLY A 136 -3.30 -3.89 10.91
N ASP A 137 -2.64 -4.09 12.05
CA ASP A 137 -2.86 -5.22 12.94
C ASP A 137 -2.73 -4.77 14.39
N VAL A 138 -3.73 -5.09 15.20
CA VAL A 138 -3.69 -4.90 16.66
C VAL A 138 -3.61 -6.30 17.26
N PRO A 139 -2.42 -6.74 17.72
CA PRO A 139 -2.32 -7.99 18.45
C PRO A 139 -3.12 -7.86 19.76
N LEU A 140 -4.36 -8.36 19.77
CA LEU A 140 -5.25 -8.38 20.94
C LEU A 140 -4.77 -9.36 22.01
N ALA A 141 -3.90 -10.30 21.64
CA ALA A 141 -3.14 -11.12 22.55
C ALA A 141 -1.76 -10.49 22.78
N PRO A 142 -1.22 -10.50 24.01
CA PRO A 142 0.17 -10.11 24.24
C PRO A 142 1.04 -10.96 23.31
N ALA A 143 1.92 -10.31 22.54
CA ALA A 143 2.87 -11.01 21.70
C ALA A 143 3.66 -11.98 22.58
N THR A 144 3.37 -13.27 22.48
CA THR A 144 4.14 -14.31 23.15
C THR A 144 5.53 -14.22 22.53
N ARG A 145 6.46 -13.56 23.23
CA ARG A 145 7.87 -13.61 22.86
C ARG A 145 8.31 -15.06 23.06
N VAL A 146 8.20 -15.87 22.02
CA VAL A 146 8.81 -17.19 21.99
C VAL A 146 10.31 -16.93 22.08
N MET A 147 10.86 -17.18 23.26
CA MET A 147 12.30 -17.11 23.46
C MET A 147 12.91 -18.22 22.63
N ASP A 148 13.42 -17.88 21.46
CA ASP A 148 14.30 -18.78 20.71
C ASP A 148 15.62 -18.87 21.49
N SER A 149 15.85 -20.00 22.15
CA SER A 149 17.04 -20.27 22.98
C SER A 149 18.36 -20.22 22.18
N GLY A 150 18.31 -20.06 20.85
CA GLY A 150 19.49 -19.99 19.99
C GLY A 150 20.04 -18.58 19.71
N ARG A 151 19.37 -17.50 20.13
CA ARG A 151 19.81 -16.12 19.82
C ARG A 151 20.11 -15.31 21.10
N PRO A 152 21.32 -14.75 21.27
CA PRO A 152 21.59 -13.87 22.39
C PRO A 152 20.75 -12.59 22.26
N LEU A 153 19.88 -12.36 23.25
CA LEU A 153 19.10 -11.14 23.38
C LEU A 153 19.84 -10.18 24.32
N VAL A 154 20.17 -8.99 23.83
CA VAL A 154 20.63 -7.89 24.67
C VAL A 154 19.40 -7.11 25.10
N THR A 155 18.97 -7.31 26.34
CA THR A 155 17.97 -6.45 26.98
C THR A 155 18.68 -5.39 27.82
N ALA A 156 18.64 -4.14 27.37
CA ALA A 156 18.98 -3.00 28.22
C ALA A 156 17.68 -2.52 28.88
N ALA A 157 17.52 -2.78 30.17
CA ALA A 157 16.55 -2.07 31.01
C ALA A 157 17.21 -0.80 31.55
N PRO A 158 16.58 0.38 31.46
CA PRO A 158 17.09 1.55 32.17
C PRO A 158 17.04 1.28 33.69
N PRO A 159 18.07 1.69 34.46
CA PRO A 159 18.03 1.53 35.90
C PRO A 159 16.86 2.33 36.46
N HIS A 160 15.93 1.66 37.15
CA HIS A 160 14.91 2.31 37.95
C HIS A 160 15.60 3.28 38.92
N LEU A 161 15.34 4.58 38.77
CA LEU A 161 15.58 5.55 39.83
C LEU A 161 14.60 5.21 40.96
N ALA A 162 15.12 4.53 41.99
CA ALA A 162 14.43 4.39 43.26
C ALA A 162 14.14 5.78 43.83
N SER A 163 12.87 6.05 44.13
CA SER A 163 12.45 7.15 45.01
C SER A 163 12.47 6.65 46.45
#